data_AF-A0A6C0DQM9-F1
#
_entry.id   AF-A0A6C0DQM9-F1
#
_cell.length_a   1.000
_cell.length_b   1.000
_cell.length_c   1.000
_cell.angle_alpha   90.00
_cell.angle_beta   90.00
_cell.angle_gamma   90.00
#
_symmetry.space_group_name_H-M   'P 1'
#
loop_
_entity.id
_entity.type
_entity.pdbx_description
1 polymer ?
#
loop_
_entity_poly.entity_id
_entity_poly.type
_entity_poly.pdbx_seq_one_letter_code
_entity_poly.pdbx_strand_id
1 'polypeptide(L)'
;MDDDIYDKIKETMDKIEMIYLKYKDDPYMIIKTHSFICNQLPNVLENMRQNYEERTTRLEEVNKVQKSFIETFLNNNQYFYLPSTEKYFYYDGEHYQLHSEDKILHQILTTITRDRTLMTWKQRTKQDIMKRIKQNNLFSSIPESATIQYVLDLLCPTFFKTRNETKYFLTILGDNILKSANTSQHIHFVNNKAKKFIKELNDVCQYVIGVNLNQTIKYKYHAHEYSNCRLIKMNEAIKCENLWSPMIKSALDIICVACHYSKRFTNSDNFVNSFSNDGELKKFVFYLKNTTQEDIVKIFTNEYLQLQNSGNESSNNNQLSQSPPNMQIILTGQTINIRSARIECKDMFYLWKHFLDSKSLPSIIFQNTLKTLLITELSQYYNQDLDTFVGISSKYLPDIQQFLEFWNTTIEIDETETEFEIEEMVVLFKKWCENQNQYNISVAMSDKQVLDLISFFFPTIEIERDKYINGIRCNLWNKQEDIYLSLEQFKQQVRQKLYVKYANLYNYEDLSSPLAGNTISIYDAYNYYCQRFSSIPNKLIVGKSYFEKYVFNNLYEYVIDSKFISIDWVIY
;
A
#
# COMPACT_ATOMS: atom_id res chain seq x y z
N MET A 1 44.15 -39.68 -39.32
CA MET A 1 44.87 -38.41 -39.60
C MET A 1 46.25 -38.73 -40.18
N ASP A 2 46.91 -39.79 -39.71
CA ASP A 2 48.22 -40.21 -40.22
C ASP A 2 48.20 -40.82 -41.63
N ASP A 3 47.17 -41.61 -42.00
CA ASP A 3 47.08 -42.19 -43.36
C ASP A 3 46.93 -41.12 -44.47
N ASP A 4 46.16 -40.05 -44.22
CA ASP A 4 45.95 -38.95 -45.17
C ASP A 4 47.22 -38.08 -45.37
N ILE A 5 48.08 -38.00 -44.35
CA ILE A 5 49.37 -37.32 -44.44
C ILE A 5 50.35 -38.18 -45.24
N TYR A 6 50.36 -39.49 -44.99
CA TYR A 6 51.21 -40.43 -45.70
C TYR A 6 50.90 -40.48 -47.20
N ASP A 7 49.62 -40.50 -47.57
CA ASP A 7 49.18 -40.48 -48.97
C ASP A 7 49.60 -39.18 -49.68
N LYS A 8 49.51 -38.02 -49.01
CA LYS A 8 49.97 -36.73 -49.55
C LYS A 8 51.49 -36.67 -49.76
N ILE A 9 52.26 -37.27 -48.86
CA ILE A 9 53.72 -37.37 -49.02
C ILE A 9 54.06 -38.20 -50.25
N LYS A 10 53.39 -39.34 -50.42
CA LYS A 10 53.59 -40.23 -51.57
C LYS A 10 53.23 -39.55 -52.89
N GLU A 11 52.08 -38.88 -52.96
CA GLU A 11 51.66 -38.11 -54.14
C GLU A 11 52.65 -37.00 -54.50
N THR A 12 53.25 -36.36 -53.48
CA THR A 12 54.25 -35.30 -53.68
C THR A 12 55.54 -35.85 -54.29
N MET A 13 56.00 -37.01 -53.80
CA MET A 13 57.19 -37.68 -54.35
C MET A 13 56.96 -38.12 -55.80
N ASP A 14 55.81 -38.71 -56.10
CA ASP A 14 55.45 -39.14 -57.47
C ASP A 14 55.43 -37.94 -58.44
N LYS A 15 54.89 -36.79 -58.01
CA LYS A 15 54.89 -35.56 -58.82
C LYS A 15 56.29 -35.00 -59.06
N ILE A 16 57.17 -35.04 -58.06
CA ILE A 16 58.56 -34.60 -58.21
C ILE A 16 59.28 -35.50 -59.24
N GLU A 17 59.08 -36.81 -59.17
CA GLU A 17 59.64 -37.77 -60.13
C GLU A 17 59.12 -37.52 -61.55
N MET A 18 57.82 -37.26 -61.71
CA MET A 18 57.23 -36.88 -63.00
C MET A 18 57.84 -35.60 -63.59
N ILE A 19 58.18 -34.60 -62.76
CA ILE A 19 58.81 -33.35 -63.23
C ILE A 19 60.22 -33.62 -63.76
N TYR A 20 61.00 -34.45 -63.06
CA TYR A 20 62.35 -34.84 -63.53
C TYR A 20 62.30 -35.69 -64.80
N LEU A 21 61.31 -36.59 -64.92
CA LEU A 21 61.09 -37.37 -66.16
C LEU A 21 60.72 -36.46 -67.34
N LYS A 22 59.91 -35.42 -67.12
CA LYS A 22 59.46 -34.50 -68.17
C LYS A 22 60.58 -33.66 -68.79
N TYR A 23 61.63 -33.33 -68.02
CA TYR A 23 62.74 -32.48 -68.47
C TYR A 23 64.08 -33.24 -68.57
N LYS A 24 64.04 -34.57 -68.71
CA LYS A 24 65.21 -35.46 -68.68
C LYS A 24 66.31 -35.11 -69.69
N ASP A 25 65.95 -34.54 -70.83
CA ASP A 25 66.88 -34.21 -71.93
C ASP A 25 67.31 -32.72 -71.94
N ASP A 26 66.86 -31.92 -70.97
CA ASP A 26 67.21 -30.49 -70.83
C ASP A 26 68.06 -30.27 -69.55
N PRO A 27 69.41 -30.21 -69.67
CA PRO A 27 70.30 -30.01 -68.55
C PRO A 27 70.04 -28.72 -67.77
N TYR A 28 69.59 -27.66 -68.45
CA TYR A 28 69.29 -26.38 -67.82
C TYR A 28 68.05 -26.50 -66.91
N MET A 29 67.00 -27.18 -67.39
CA MET A 29 65.77 -27.38 -66.61
C MET A 29 65.95 -28.35 -65.44
N ILE A 30 66.81 -29.36 -65.54
CA ILE A 30 67.16 -30.25 -64.41
C ILE A 30 67.83 -29.46 -63.29
N ILE A 31 68.85 -28.65 -63.63
CA ILE A 31 69.57 -27.81 -62.66
C ILE A 31 68.63 -26.78 -62.02
N LYS A 32 67.75 -26.18 -62.82
CA LYS A 32 66.76 -25.20 -62.33
C LYS A 32 65.71 -25.83 -61.43
N THR A 33 65.23 -27.03 -61.76
CA THR A 33 64.28 -27.81 -60.93
C THR A 33 64.92 -28.20 -59.60
N HIS A 34 66.17 -28.69 -59.64
CA HIS A 34 66.94 -28.99 -58.44
C HIS A 34 67.14 -27.74 -57.56
N SER A 35 67.54 -26.62 -58.15
CA SER A 35 67.69 -25.34 -57.45
C SER A 35 66.36 -24.87 -56.82
N PHE A 36 65.24 -25.03 -57.53
CA PHE A 36 63.93 -24.68 -57.02
C PHE A 36 63.51 -25.57 -55.84
N ILE A 37 63.60 -26.90 -55.98
CA ILE A 37 63.17 -27.86 -54.95
C ILE A 37 64.07 -27.85 -53.73
N CYS A 38 65.39 -27.78 -53.91
CA CYS A 38 66.35 -27.89 -52.81
C CYS A 38 66.69 -26.53 -52.18
N ASN A 39 66.68 -25.42 -52.94
CA ASN A 39 67.14 -24.13 -52.44
C ASN A 39 66.03 -23.09 -52.27
N GLN A 40 65.00 -23.06 -53.14
CA GLN A 40 63.94 -22.05 -53.08
C GLN A 40 62.72 -22.50 -52.29
N LEU A 41 62.26 -23.74 -52.51
CA LEU A 41 61.06 -24.30 -51.89
C LEU A 41 61.14 -24.37 -50.36
N PRO A 42 62.27 -24.78 -49.72
CA PRO A 42 62.36 -24.77 -48.26
C PRO A 42 62.22 -23.36 -47.68
N ASN A 43 62.85 -22.37 -48.30
CA ASN A 43 62.74 -20.97 -47.88
C ASN A 43 61.31 -20.43 -48.06
N VAL A 44 60.63 -20.80 -49.13
CA VAL A 44 59.22 -20.44 -49.37
C VAL A 44 58.31 -21.07 -48.31
N LEU A 45 58.48 -22.37 -48.00
CA LEU A 45 57.69 -23.06 -46.99
C LEU A 45 57.97 -22.53 -45.57
N GLU A 46 59.22 -22.21 -45.27
CA GLU A 46 59.61 -21.58 -44.01
C GLU A 46 58.95 -20.21 -43.85
N ASN A 47 58.97 -19.38 -44.89
CA ASN A 47 58.25 -18.09 -44.90
C ASN A 47 56.74 -18.28 -44.76
N MET A 48 56.15 -19.30 -45.40
CA MET A 48 54.72 -19.60 -45.24
C MET A 48 54.39 -20.02 -43.81
N ARG A 49 55.26 -20.82 -43.17
CA ARG A 49 55.13 -21.22 -41.77
C ARG A 49 55.21 -20.02 -40.84
N GLN A 50 56.23 -19.19 -40.98
CA GLN A 50 56.40 -17.97 -40.17
C GLN A 50 55.18 -17.04 -40.30
N ASN A 51 54.71 -16.81 -41.53
CA ASN A 51 53.49 -16.02 -41.75
C ASN A 51 52.24 -16.64 -41.11
N TYR A 52 52.14 -17.98 -41.10
CA TYR A 52 51.03 -18.68 -40.46
C TYR A 52 51.10 -18.57 -38.92
N GLU A 53 52.28 -18.76 -38.34
CA GLU A 53 52.54 -18.60 -36.91
C GLU A 53 52.25 -17.16 -36.46
N GLU A 54 52.81 -16.15 -37.15
CA GLU A 54 52.56 -14.73 -36.88
C GLU A 54 51.07 -14.37 -36.96
N ARG A 55 50.34 -14.89 -37.96
CA ARG A 55 48.89 -14.68 -38.08
C ARG A 55 48.13 -15.31 -36.91
N THR A 56 48.53 -16.51 -36.48
CA THR A 56 47.89 -17.24 -35.39
C THR A 56 48.12 -16.49 -34.07
N THR A 57 49.36 -16.10 -33.78
CA THR A 57 49.71 -15.31 -32.59
C THR A 57 48.97 -13.97 -32.56
N ARG A 58 48.93 -13.25 -33.69
CA ARG A 58 48.17 -11.99 -33.78
C ARG A 58 46.67 -12.19 -33.53
N LEU A 59 46.09 -13.28 -34.03
CA LEU A 59 44.68 -13.62 -33.81
C LEU A 59 44.41 -13.96 -32.34
N GLU A 60 45.32 -14.65 -31.67
CA GLU A 60 45.24 -14.93 -30.22
C GLU A 60 45.33 -13.65 -29.38
N GLU A 61 46.28 -12.76 -29.69
CA GLU A 61 46.44 -11.46 -29.01
C GLU A 61 45.18 -10.60 -29.15
N VAL A 62 44.64 -10.47 -30.36
CA VAL A 62 43.42 -9.70 -30.62
C VAL A 62 42.23 -10.31 -29.87
N ASN A 63 42.08 -11.64 -29.83
CA ASN A 63 41.04 -12.29 -29.04
C ASN A 63 41.20 -12.03 -27.54
N LYS A 64 42.43 -11.99 -27.03
CA LYS A 64 42.71 -11.66 -25.62
C LYS A 64 42.32 -10.22 -25.30
N VAL A 65 42.69 -9.27 -26.15
CA VAL A 65 42.29 -7.85 -26.03
C VAL A 65 40.76 -7.72 -26.10
N GLN A 66 40.11 -8.40 -27.04
CA GLN A 66 38.65 -8.39 -27.17
C GLN A 66 37.97 -8.93 -25.91
N LYS A 67 38.39 -10.08 -25.39
CA LYS A 67 37.83 -10.66 -24.16
C LYS A 67 38.01 -9.74 -22.96
N SER A 68 39.22 -9.21 -22.78
CA SER A 68 39.53 -8.27 -21.72
C SER A 68 38.65 -7.02 -21.80
N PHE A 69 38.47 -6.45 -23.00
CA PHE A 69 37.59 -5.31 -23.21
C PHE A 69 36.13 -5.63 -22.84
N ILE A 70 35.61 -6.79 -23.27
CA ILE A 70 34.23 -7.18 -22.96
C ILE A 70 34.04 -7.33 -21.45
N GLU A 71 35.00 -7.92 -20.74
CA GLU A 71 34.95 -8.06 -19.27
C GLU A 71 35.00 -6.70 -18.58
N THR A 72 35.91 -5.81 -18.96
CA THR A 72 35.98 -4.45 -18.42
C THR A 72 34.69 -3.67 -18.70
N PHE A 73 34.14 -3.78 -19.90
CA PHE A 73 32.89 -3.10 -20.27
C PHE A 73 31.70 -3.59 -19.44
N LEU A 74 31.54 -4.90 -19.26
CA LEU A 74 30.43 -5.48 -18.49
C LEU A 74 30.57 -5.23 -16.98
N ASN A 75 31.80 -5.18 -16.45
CA ASN A 75 32.03 -4.83 -15.05
C ASN A 75 31.71 -3.37 -14.76
N ASN A 76 32.02 -2.47 -15.70
CA ASN A 76 31.73 -1.04 -15.57
C ASN A 76 30.25 -0.70 -15.85
N ASN A 77 29.52 -1.57 -16.55
CA ASN A 77 28.13 -1.33 -16.93
C ASN A 77 27.27 -2.54 -16.60
N GLN A 78 26.49 -2.44 -15.52
CA GLN A 78 25.64 -3.52 -15.06
C GLN A 78 24.32 -3.55 -15.83
N TYR A 79 24.35 -4.20 -17.00
CA TYR A 79 23.16 -4.45 -17.80
C TYR A 79 22.54 -5.81 -17.50
N PHE A 80 21.20 -5.84 -17.47
CA PHE A 80 20.42 -7.06 -17.31
C PHE A 80 19.36 -7.16 -18.40
N TYR A 81 18.90 -8.38 -18.64
CA TYR A 81 17.86 -8.69 -19.61
C TYR A 81 16.82 -9.62 -19.00
N LEU A 82 15.56 -9.43 -19.38
CA LEU A 82 14.48 -10.33 -19.01
C LEU A 82 13.84 -10.95 -20.24
N PRO A 83 13.96 -12.29 -20.43
CA PRO A 83 13.40 -12.97 -21.60
C PRO A 83 11.86 -12.93 -21.67
N SER A 84 11.15 -12.85 -20.54
CA SER A 84 9.68 -12.88 -20.52
C SER A 84 9.03 -11.63 -21.11
N THR A 85 9.69 -10.48 -21.01
CA THR A 85 9.18 -9.19 -21.50
C THR A 85 10.06 -8.55 -22.57
N GLU A 86 11.17 -9.19 -22.93
CA GLU A 86 12.18 -8.69 -23.88
C GLU A 86 12.74 -7.30 -23.52
N LYS A 87 12.75 -6.97 -22.23
CA LYS A 87 13.20 -5.67 -21.71
C LYS A 87 14.64 -5.73 -21.20
N TYR A 88 15.34 -4.61 -21.35
CA TYR A 88 16.68 -4.41 -20.80
C TYR A 88 16.64 -3.47 -19.60
N PHE A 89 17.57 -3.68 -18.68
CA PHE A 89 17.70 -2.91 -17.46
C PHE A 89 19.14 -2.49 -17.27
N TYR A 90 19.33 -1.33 -16.64
CA TYR A 90 20.62 -0.82 -16.23
C TYR A 90 20.59 -0.52 -14.73
N TYR A 91 21.67 -0.86 -14.05
CA TYR A 91 21.86 -0.56 -12.64
C TYR A 91 23.14 0.28 -12.48
N ASP A 92 22.99 1.45 -11.88
CA ASP A 92 24.07 2.42 -11.67
C ASP A 92 24.81 2.24 -10.32
N GLY A 93 24.37 1.27 -9.51
CA GLY A 93 24.86 1.05 -8.14
C GLY A 93 23.92 1.58 -7.05
N GLU A 94 22.93 2.40 -7.42
CA GLU A 94 21.92 2.94 -6.50
C GLU A 94 20.50 2.57 -6.95
N HIS A 95 20.17 2.73 -8.23
CA HIS A 95 18.83 2.57 -8.80
C HIS A 95 18.79 1.71 -10.07
N TYR A 96 17.80 0.84 -10.15
CA TYR A 96 17.47 0.05 -11.33
C TYR A 96 16.57 0.85 -12.27
N GLN A 97 16.93 0.90 -13.55
CA GLN A 97 16.20 1.66 -14.56
C GLN A 97 15.90 0.80 -15.79
N LEU A 98 14.73 1.03 -16.40
CA LEU A 98 14.40 0.47 -17.69
C LEU A 98 15.27 1.13 -18.76
N HIS A 99 15.92 0.32 -19.59
CA HIS A 99 16.84 0.79 -20.62
C HIS A 99 16.44 0.26 -21.99
N SER A 100 16.65 1.06 -23.04
CA SER A 100 16.37 0.67 -24.42
C SER A 100 17.59 -0.02 -25.04
N GLU A 101 17.35 -1.00 -25.93
CA GLU A 101 18.42 -1.68 -26.68
C GLU A 101 19.28 -0.69 -27.47
N ASP A 102 18.68 0.29 -28.16
CA ASP A 102 19.40 1.26 -28.98
C ASP A 102 20.44 2.06 -28.20
N LYS A 103 20.10 2.50 -26.99
CA LYS A 103 21.04 3.20 -26.10
C LYS A 103 22.20 2.29 -25.67
N ILE A 104 21.93 1.01 -25.38
CA ILE A 104 22.99 0.03 -25.06
C ILE A 104 23.92 -0.12 -26.27
N LEU A 105 23.35 -0.29 -27.45
CA LEU A 105 24.11 -0.41 -28.69
C LEU A 105 24.95 0.84 -28.97
N HIS A 106 24.38 2.03 -28.79
CA HIS A 106 25.11 3.28 -28.94
C HIS A 106 26.30 3.37 -27.97
N GLN A 107 26.10 3.02 -26.71
CA GLN A 107 27.16 3.03 -25.69
C GLN A 107 28.27 2.02 -26.00
N ILE A 108 27.92 0.79 -26.42
CA ILE A 108 28.87 -0.23 -26.87
C ILE A 108 29.70 0.31 -28.04
N LEU A 109 29.04 0.82 -29.09
CA LEU A 109 29.72 1.26 -30.31
C LEU A 109 30.59 2.50 -30.08
N THR A 110 30.15 3.42 -29.23
CA THR A 110 30.92 4.61 -28.84
C THR A 110 32.17 4.20 -28.07
N THR A 111 32.05 3.23 -27.16
CA THR A 111 33.19 2.74 -26.37
C THR A 111 34.19 1.96 -27.24
N ILE A 112 33.71 1.12 -28.17
CA ILE A 112 34.59 0.44 -29.14
C ILE A 112 35.32 1.45 -30.03
N THR A 113 34.66 2.53 -30.46
CA THR A 113 35.27 3.53 -31.35
C THR A 113 36.42 4.30 -30.69
N ARG A 114 36.45 4.36 -29.34
CA ARG A 114 37.58 4.93 -28.59
C ARG A 114 38.83 4.04 -28.63
N ASP A 115 38.68 2.75 -28.86
CA ASP A 115 39.78 1.80 -28.98
C ASP A 115 40.04 1.43 -30.46
N ARG A 116 41.10 2.03 -31.03
CA ARG A 116 41.46 1.83 -32.44
C ARG A 116 41.74 0.37 -32.80
N THR A 117 42.15 -0.45 -31.82
CA THR A 117 42.51 -1.86 -32.06
C THR A 117 41.28 -2.74 -32.29
N LEU A 118 40.16 -2.44 -31.63
CA LEU A 118 38.92 -3.21 -31.67
C LEU A 118 37.96 -2.83 -32.81
N MET A 119 38.26 -1.77 -33.55
CA MET A 119 37.44 -1.29 -34.66
C MET A 119 37.28 -2.31 -35.79
N THR A 120 38.32 -3.10 -36.05
CA THR A 120 38.31 -4.16 -37.07
C THR A 120 37.32 -5.29 -36.74
N TRP A 121 36.96 -5.46 -35.46
CA TRP A 121 36.07 -6.51 -34.96
C TRP A 121 34.78 -5.95 -34.33
N LYS A 122 34.47 -4.68 -34.61
CA LYS A 122 33.35 -3.92 -34.02
C LYS A 122 32.03 -4.68 -34.02
N GLN A 123 31.66 -5.30 -35.14
CA GLN A 123 30.40 -6.03 -35.27
C GLN A 123 30.37 -7.31 -34.42
N ARG A 124 31.47 -8.05 -34.39
CA ARG A 124 31.59 -9.28 -33.61
C ARG A 124 31.60 -8.98 -32.11
N THR A 125 32.38 -7.99 -31.67
CA THR A 125 32.40 -7.54 -30.27
C THR A 125 31.03 -7.05 -29.81
N LYS A 126 30.31 -6.30 -30.65
CA LYS A 126 28.91 -5.89 -30.39
C LYS A 126 28.00 -7.09 -30.14
N GLN A 127 28.05 -8.09 -31.02
CA GLN A 127 27.22 -9.30 -30.90
C GLN A 127 27.56 -10.10 -29.65
N ASP A 128 28.85 -10.24 -29.31
CA ASP A 128 29.30 -10.97 -28.12
C ASP A 128 28.87 -10.28 -26.83
N ILE A 129 29.00 -8.94 -26.74
CA ILE A 129 28.51 -8.17 -25.59
C ILE A 129 26.99 -8.34 -25.44
N MET A 130 26.23 -8.15 -26.52
CA MET A 130 24.77 -8.26 -26.47
C MET A 130 24.32 -9.68 -26.07
N LYS A 131 25.01 -10.72 -26.55
CA LYS A 131 24.75 -12.10 -26.15
C LYS A 131 24.99 -12.32 -24.66
N ARG A 132 26.08 -11.76 -24.09
CA ARG A 132 26.35 -11.83 -22.65
C ARG A 132 25.32 -11.06 -21.83
N ILE A 133 24.88 -9.88 -22.28
CA ILE A 133 23.82 -9.11 -21.61
C ILE A 133 22.51 -9.92 -21.58
N LYS A 134 22.13 -10.55 -22.71
CA LYS A 134 20.92 -11.39 -22.79
C LYS A 134 20.98 -12.64 -21.90
N GLN A 135 22.18 -13.11 -21.55
CA GLN A 135 22.39 -14.22 -20.62
C GLN A 135 22.30 -13.77 -19.15
N ASN A 136 22.48 -12.48 -18.87
CA ASN A 136 22.44 -11.94 -17.51
C ASN A 136 21.00 -11.58 -17.11
N ASN A 137 20.35 -12.47 -16.36
CA ASN A 137 18.96 -12.29 -15.96
C ASN A 137 18.83 -11.20 -14.88
N LEU A 138 17.77 -10.39 -14.94
CA LEU A 138 17.48 -9.39 -13.90
C LEU A 138 17.39 -10.03 -12.51
N PHE A 139 16.74 -11.18 -12.36
CA PHE A 139 16.58 -11.82 -11.06
C PHE A 139 17.90 -12.29 -10.44
N SER A 140 18.97 -12.48 -11.22
CA SER A 140 20.31 -12.79 -10.68
C SER A 140 21.04 -11.57 -10.12
N SER A 141 20.51 -10.36 -10.28
CA SER A 141 21.12 -9.15 -9.73
C SER A 141 21.20 -9.22 -8.20
N ILE A 142 22.33 -8.76 -7.65
CA ILE A 142 22.51 -8.52 -6.22
C ILE A 142 22.53 -7.00 -6.04
N PRO A 143 21.48 -6.39 -5.45
CA PRO A 143 21.48 -4.96 -5.17
C PRO A 143 22.55 -4.61 -4.15
N GLU A 144 23.17 -3.44 -4.32
CA GLU A 144 24.11 -2.88 -3.35
C GLU A 144 23.41 -2.50 -2.05
N SER A 145 24.21 -2.36 -0.99
CA SER A 145 23.69 -1.99 0.32
C SER A 145 22.93 -0.67 0.30
N ALA A 146 23.35 0.30 -0.53
CA ALA A 146 22.67 1.59 -0.70
C ALA A 146 21.23 1.42 -1.21
N THR A 147 21.03 0.64 -2.28
CA THR A 147 19.70 0.33 -2.82
C THR A 147 18.82 -0.38 -1.79
N ILE A 148 19.39 -1.32 -1.05
CA ILE A 148 18.66 -2.05 0.00
C ILE A 148 18.21 -1.10 1.11
N GLN A 149 19.08 -0.22 1.60
CA GLN A 149 18.70 0.74 2.63
C GLN A 149 17.65 1.73 2.08
N TYR A 150 17.84 2.23 0.86
CA TYR A 150 16.87 3.12 0.20
C TYR A 150 15.46 2.53 0.15
N VAL A 151 15.31 1.28 -0.30
CA VAL A 151 14.01 0.59 -0.34
C VAL A 151 13.43 0.40 1.06
N LEU A 152 14.26 0.05 2.05
CA LEU A 152 13.81 -0.11 3.42
C LEU A 152 13.35 1.22 4.03
N ASP A 153 14.06 2.31 3.77
CA ASP A 153 13.75 3.65 4.28
C ASP A 153 12.53 4.26 3.57
N LEU A 154 12.26 3.84 2.34
CA LEU A 154 11.05 4.18 1.61
C LEU A 154 9.79 3.59 2.28
N LEU A 155 9.87 2.32 2.69
CA LEU A 155 8.73 1.57 3.24
C LEU A 155 8.59 1.69 4.77
N CYS A 156 9.70 1.86 5.49
CA CYS A 156 9.76 1.98 6.94
C CYS A 156 10.25 3.38 7.34
N PRO A 157 9.58 4.11 8.24
CA PRO A 157 8.49 3.65 9.12
C PRO A 157 7.07 3.86 8.55
N THR A 158 6.94 4.31 7.30
CA THR A 158 5.67 4.77 6.73
C THR A 158 4.61 3.67 6.72
N PHE A 159 4.91 2.50 6.15
CA PHE A 159 3.97 1.38 6.01
C PHE A 159 4.21 0.25 6.99
N PHE A 160 5.43 0.13 7.51
CA PHE A 160 5.81 -0.88 8.48
C PHE A 160 6.47 -0.21 9.68
N LYS A 161 6.21 -0.72 10.88
CA LYS A 161 6.78 -0.16 12.11
C LYS A 161 8.27 -0.50 12.23
N THR A 162 8.67 -1.68 11.74
CA THR A 162 10.05 -2.16 11.84
C THR A 162 10.65 -2.54 10.48
N ARG A 163 11.99 -2.51 10.40
CA ARG A 163 12.73 -3.02 9.24
C ARG A 163 12.50 -4.53 9.05
N ASN A 164 12.23 -5.28 10.11
CA ASN A 164 11.96 -6.72 10.03
C ASN A 164 10.60 -7.00 9.40
N GLU A 165 9.55 -6.26 9.75
CA GLU A 165 8.25 -6.31 9.07
C GLU A 165 8.40 -6.00 7.56
N THR A 166 9.21 -4.99 7.23
CA THR A 166 9.49 -4.60 5.84
C THR A 166 10.22 -5.70 5.08
N LYS A 167 11.29 -6.28 5.66
CA LYS A 167 12.03 -7.39 5.06
C LYS A 167 11.15 -8.62 4.86
N TYR A 168 10.29 -8.93 5.84
CA TYR A 168 9.32 -10.01 5.72
C TYR A 168 8.39 -9.77 4.53
N PHE A 169 7.79 -8.59 4.42
CA PHE A 169 6.96 -8.22 3.28
C PHE A 169 7.70 -8.33 1.93
N LEU A 170 8.90 -7.77 1.82
CA LEU A 170 9.71 -7.86 0.61
C LEU A 170 10.08 -9.32 0.26
N THR A 171 10.30 -10.17 1.26
CA THR A 171 10.55 -11.61 1.04
C THR A 171 9.31 -12.30 0.47
N ILE A 172 8.10 -11.96 0.92
CA ILE A 172 6.84 -12.47 0.34
C ILE A 172 6.68 -12.04 -1.11
N LEU A 173 6.97 -10.77 -1.41
CA LEU A 173 6.92 -10.27 -2.80
C LEU A 173 7.90 -11.04 -3.68
N GLY A 174 9.13 -11.24 -3.22
CA GLY A 174 10.14 -12.01 -3.94
C GLY A 174 9.73 -13.47 -4.13
N ASP A 175 9.10 -14.08 -3.12
CA ASP A 175 8.57 -15.44 -3.21
C ASP A 175 7.50 -15.56 -4.31
N ASN A 176 6.58 -14.59 -4.39
CA ASN A 176 5.54 -14.56 -5.43
C ASN A 176 6.13 -14.34 -6.85
N ILE A 177 7.23 -13.60 -6.97
CA ILE A 177 7.87 -13.33 -8.27
C ILE A 177 8.70 -14.53 -8.74
N LEU A 178 9.46 -15.16 -7.84
CA LEU A 178 10.43 -16.20 -8.19
C LEU A 178 9.84 -17.60 -8.21
N LYS A 179 8.82 -17.88 -7.39
CA LYS A 179 8.21 -19.21 -7.29
C LYS A 179 6.88 -19.21 -8.02
N SER A 180 6.66 -20.25 -8.82
CA SER A 180 5.36 -20.46 -9.45
C SER A 180 4.26 -20.60 -8.40
N ALA A 181 3.06 -20.09 -8.70
CA ALA A 181 1.87 -20.06 -7.84
C ALA A 181 1.54 -21.42 -7.19
N ASN A 182 1.93 -22.53 -7.83
CA ASN A 182 1.65 -23.89 -7.38
C ASN A 182 2.57 -24.39 -6.25
N THR A 183 3.65 -23.67 -5.93
CA THR A 183 4.65 -24.10 -4.92
C THR A 183 4.41 -23.46 -3.55
N SER A 184 3.72 -22.33 -3.48
CA SER A 184 3.39 -21.66 -2.22
C SER A 184 2.01 -22.08 -1.73
N GLN A 185 1.93 -23.09 -0.86
CA GLN A 185 0.70 -23.43 -0.14
C GLN A 185 0.24 -22.31 0.83
N HIS A 186 1.08 -21.31 1.06
CA HIS A 186 0.84 -20.27 2.05
C HIS A 186 -0.02 -19.12 1.52
N ILE A 187 -0.89 -18.62 2.39
CA ILE A 187 -1.78 -17.49 2.12
C ILE A 187 -1.43 -16.39 3.11
N HIS A 188 -1.14 -15.21 2.59
CA HIS A 188 -0.76 -14.06 3.39
C HIS A 188 -1.94 -13.08 3.47
N PHE A 189 -2.49 -12.91 4.66
CA PHE A 189 -3.55 -11.92 4.88
C PHE A 189 -2.98 -10.55 5.21
N VAL A 190 -3.53 -9.55 4.55
CA VAL A 190 -3.22 -8.14 4.77
C VAL A 190 -4.51 -7.35 4.90
N ASN A 191 -4.44 -6.22 5.61
CA ASN A 191 -5.57 -5.31 5.74
C ASN A 191 -6.05 -4.84 4.34
N ASN A 192 -7.38 -4.81 4.14
CA ASN A 192 -8.01 -4.37 2.89
C ASN A 192 -7.60 -2.93 2.49
N LYS A 193 -7.18 -2.09 3.45
CA LYS A 193 -6.62 -0.75 3.17
C LYS A 193 -5.42 -0.77 2.21
N ALA A 194 -4.63 -1.86 2.20
CA ALA A 194 -3.46 -1.99 1.33
C ALA A 194 -3.77 -2.41 -0.11
N LYS A 195 -5.04 -2.71 -0.44
CA LYS A 195 -5.44 -3.30 -1.73
C LYS A 195 -5.06 -2.45 -2.94
N LYS A 196 -5.23 -1.12 -2.86
CA LYS A 196 -4.88 -0.21 -3.96
C LYS A 196 -3.37 -0.22 -4.22
N PHE A 197 -2.57 -0.01 -3.18
CA PHE A 197 -1.10 -0.03 -3.28
C PHE A 197 -0.56 -1.33 -3.89
N ILE A 198 -0.99 -2.49 -3.37
CA ILE A 198 -0.50 -3.79 -3.85
C ILE A 198 -0.95 -4.05 -5.30
N LYS A 199 -2.12 -3.54 -5.70
CA LYS A 199 -2.58 -3.63 -7.09
C LYS A 199 -1.68 -2.81 -8.03
N GLU A 200 -1.41 -1.54 -7.71
CA GLU A 200 -0.54 -0.69 -8.54
C GLU A 200 0.88 -1.27 -8.63
N LEU A 201 1.43 -1.77 -7.52
CA LEU A 201 2.73 -2.44 -7.51
C LEU A 201 2.72 -3.72 -8.36
N ASN A 202 1.62 -4.48 -8.33
CA ASN A 202 1.43 -5.65 -9.18
C ASN A 202 1.34 -5.28 -10.66
N ASP A 203 0.64 -4.21 -11.00
CA ASP A 203 0.46 -3.76 -12.38
C ASP A 203 1.81 -3.32 -12.98
N VAL A 204 2.65 -2.62 -12.21
CA VAL A 204 4.04 -2.32 -12.60
C VAL A 204 4.87 -3.59 -12.73
N CYS A 205 4.78 -4.53 -11.78
CA CYS A 205 5.49 -5.80 -11.85
C CYS A 205 5.10 -6.60 -13.10
N GLN A 206 3.80 -6.68 -13.42
CA GLN A 206 3.30 -7.37 -14.60
C GLN A 206 3.74 -6.67 -15.88
N TYR A 207 3.72 -5.33 -15.91
CA TYR A 207 4.21 -4.57 -17.06
C TYR A 207 5.70 -4.79 -17.30
N VAL A 208 6.52 -4.70 -16.26
CA VAL A 208 7.99 -4.73 -16.39
C VAL A 208 8.52 -6.15 -16.53
N ILE A 209 8.00 -7.08 -15.74
CA ILE A 209 8.56 -8.42 -15.54
C ILE A 209 7.67 -9.52 -16.13
N GLY A 210 6.37 -9.27 -16.29
CA GLY A 210 5.42 -10.24 -16.82
C GLY A 210 4.92 -11.26 -15.80
N VAL A 211 5.12 -11.01 -14.50
CA VAL A 211 4.74 -11.92 -13.40
C VAL A 211 3.82 -11.20 -12.40
N ASN A 212 2.87 -11.95 -11.84
CA ASN A 212 1.97 -11.45 -10.79
C ASN A 212 2.65 -11.51 -9.41
N LEU A 213 2.64 -10.38 -8.71
CA LEU A 213 3.25 -10.16 -7.40
C LEU A 213 2.30 -10.46 -6.23
N ASN A 214 0.99 -10.54 -6.46
CA ASN A 214 -0.04 -10.60 -5.41
C ASN A 214 -0.72 -11.99 -5.22
N GLN A 215 -0.21 -13.05 -5.83
CA GLN A 215 -0.88 -14.36 -5.91
C GLN A 215 -1.29 -14.93 -4.54
N THR A 216 -0.38 -14.88 -3.56
CA THR A 216 -0.61 -15.39 -2.20
C THR A 216 -1.26 -14.37 -1.26
N ILE A 217 -1.37 -13.11 -1.68
CA ILE A 217 -1.87 -12.02 -0.83
C ILE A 217 -3.40 -11.97 -0.94
N LYS A 218 -4.08 -12.06 0.21
CA LYS A 218 -5.54 -12.00 0.31
C LYS A 218 -5.97 -10.92 1.30
N TYR A 219 -7.11 -10.29 1.03
CA TYR A 219 -7.67 -9.19 1.82
C TYR A 219 -8.85 -9.60 2.70
N LYS A 220 -9.39 -10.80 2.45
CA LYS A 220 -10.51 -11.39 3.16
C LYS A 220 -10.28 -12.89 3.32
N TYR A 221 -10.76 -13.44 4.42
CA TYR A 221 -10.71 -14.88 4.66
C TYR A 221 -11.71 -15.63 3.79
N HIS A 222 -11.29 -16.78 3.25
CA HIS A 222 -12.08 -17.65 2.38
C HIS A 222 -11.99 -19.13 2.80
N ALA A 223 -12.31 -19.44 4.07
CA ALA A 223 -12.33 -20.82 4.60
C ALA A 223 -11.00 -21.60 4.47
N HIS A 224 -9.87 -20.89 4.39
CA HIS A 224 -8.56 -21.52 4.26
C HIS A 224 -8.13 -22.17 5.58
N GLU A 225 -7.36 -23.25 5.47
CA GLU A 225 -6.79 -23.90 6.65
C GLU A 225 -5.81 -22.96 7.36
N TYR A 226 -5.99 -22.77 8.66
CA TYR A 226 -5.23 -21.83 9.46
C TYR A 226 -3.72 -22.15 9.48
N SER A 227 -3.35 -23.42 9.36
CA SER A 227 -1.96 -23.90 9.24
C SER A 227 -1.19 -23.27 8.07
N ASN A 228 -1.90 -22.94 7.00
CA ASN A 228 -1.37 -22.33 5.78
C ASN A 228 -1.45 -20.80 5.77
N CYS A 229 -2.12 -20.21 6.75
CA CYS A 229 -2.35 -18.77 6.81
C CYS A 229 -1.20 -18.05 7.54
N ARG A 230 -0.81 -16.90 7.01
CA ARG A 230 0.20 -15.99 7.57
C ARG A 230 -0.37 -14.58 7.62
N LEU A 231 0.07 -13.78 8.57
CA LEU A 231 -0.38 -12.41 8.72
C LEU A 231 0.70 -11.41 8.28
N ILE A 232 0.27 -10.31 7.67
CA ILE A 232 1.09 -9.15 7.35
C ILE A 232 0.52 -7.94 8.09
N LYS A 233 1.35 -7.32 8.93
CA LYS A 233 1.01 -6.08 9.62
C LYS A 233 1.42 -4.89 8.77
N MET A 234 0.49 -3.98 8.50
CA MET A 234 0.76 -2.72 7.80
C MET A 234 0.08 -1.58 8.55
N ASN A 235 0.72 -0.41 8.53
CA ASN A 235 0.19 0.82 9.11
C ASN A 235 -0.98 1.38 8.28
N GLU A 236 -1.84 2.17 8.93
CA GLU A 236 -3.03 2.76 8.27
C GLU A 236 -2.68 3.80 7.20
N ALA A 237 -1.47 4.36 7.25
CA ALA A 237 -0.93 5.30 6.27
C ALA A 237 -1.01 4.78 4.82
N ILE A 238 -1.05 3.46 4.61
CA ILE A 238 -1.18 2.84 3.28
C ILE A 238 -2.46 3.24 2.54
N LYS A 239 -3.50 3.71 3.27
CA LYS A 239 -4.74 4.21 2.67
C LYS A 239 -4.52 5.48 1.84
N CYS A 240 -3.52 6.29 2.18
CA CYS A 240 -3.26 7.57 1.55
C CYS A 240 -2.44 7.41 0.27
N GLU A 241 -3.08 7.61 -0.89
CA GLU A 241 -2.48 7.47 -2.22
C GLU A 241 -1.25 8.36 -2.43
N ASN A 242 -1.28 9.58 -1.91
CA ASN A 242 -0.18 10.53 -2.00
C ASN A 242 1.13 10.01 -1.35
N LEU A 243 1.04 9.09 -0.39
CA LEU A 243 2.21 8.54 0.29
C LEU A 243 2.91 7.47 -0.55
N TRP A 244 2.16 6.55 -1.16
CA TRP A 244 2.76 5.45 -1.94
C TRP A 244 2.94 5.75 -3.42
N SER A 245 2.19 6.70 -4.01
CA SER A 245 2.29 7.03 -5.44
C SER A 245 3.72 7.36 -5.90
N PRO A 246 4.52 8.16 -5.15
CA PRO A 246 5.93 8.39 -5.49
C PRO A 246 6.78 7.12 -5.45
N MET A 247 6.46 6.18 -4.56
CA MET A 247 7.22 4.93 -4.37
C MET A 247 7.08 3.99 -5.58
N ILE A 248 5.96 4.08 -6.31
CA ILE A 248 5.75 3.30 -7.54
C ILE A 248 6.78 3.66 -8.62
N LYS A 249 7.33 4.88 -8.60
CA LYS A 249 8.42 5.27 -9.52
C LYS A 249 9.70 4.46 -9.27
N SER A 250 9.94 4.08 -8.02
CA SER A 250 11.07 3.23 -7.60
C SER A 250 10.68 1.75 -7.45
N ALA A 251 9.58 1.32 -8.10
CA ALA A 251 9.10 -0.05 -8.01
C ALA A 251 10.13 -1.09 -8.49
N LEU A 252 10.98 -0.72 -9.44
CA LEU A 252 12.07 -1.58 -9.91
C LEU A 252 13.04 -1.95 -8.78
N ASP A 253 13.45 -0.97 -7.97
CA ASP A 253 14.33 -1.20 -6.82
C ASP A 253 13.63 -2.11 -5.80
N ILE A 254 12.35 -1.85 -5.52
CA ILE A 254 11.53 -2.66 -4.61
C ILE A 254 11.50 -4.12 -5.08
N ILE A 255 11.26 -4.35 -6.37
CA ILE A 255 11.17 -5.69 -6.94
C ILE A 255 12.53 -6.40 -6.90
N CYS A 256 13.62 -5.74 -7.32
CA CYS A 256 14.95 -6.35 -7.31
C CYS A 256 15.40 -6.70 -5.88
N VAL A 257 15.14 -5.83 -4.90
CA VAL A 257 15.41 -6.09 -3.48
C VAL A 257 14.53 -7.22 -2.95
N ALA A 258 13.25 -7.28 -3.33
CA ALA A 258 12.36 -8.38 -2.97
C ALA A 258 12.86 -9.74 -3.48
N CYS A 259 13.23 -9.82 -4.77
CA CYS A 259 13.83 -11.02 -5.36
C CYS A 259 15.14 -11.42 -4.65
N HIS A 260 16.00 -10.45 -4.32
CA HIS A 260 17.21 -10.70 -3.56
C HIS A 260 16.91 -11.32 -2.18
N TYR A 261 15.94 -10.78 -1.44
CA TYR A 261 15.58 -11.31 -0.12
C TYR A 261 14.94 -12.70 -0.17
N SER A 262 14.08 -12.98 -1.13
CA SER A 262 13.54 -14.33 -1.33
C SER A 262 14.64 -15.35 -1.60
N LYS A 263 15.64 -15.02 -2.44
CA LYS A 263 16.81 -15.90 -2.66
C LYS A 263 17.68 -16.04 -1.42
N ARG A 264 17.96 -14.93 -0.73
CA ARG A 264 18.84 -14.90 0.45
C ARG A 264 18.27 -15.72 1.61
N PHE A 265 16.97 -15.61 1.85
CA PHE A 265 16.30 -16.28 2.97
C PHE A 265 15.58 -17.56 2.57
N THR A 266 15.63 -17.94 1.29
CA THR A 266 14.91 -19.07 0.69
C THR A 266 13.39 -18.91 0.65
N ASN A 267 12.74 -18.42 1.72
CA ASN A 267 11.31 -18.10 1.78
C ASN A 267 10.97 -17.19 2.96
N SER A 268 9.75 -16.63 2.97
CA SER A 268 9.23 -15.74 4.01
C SER A 268 9.18 -16.40 5.41
N ASP A 269 8.74 -17.66 5.52
CA ASP A 269 8.68 -18.39 6.79
C ASP A 269 10.07 -18.59 7.42
N ASN A 270 11.09 -18.88 6.61
CA ASN A 270 12.47 -19.09 7.04
C ASN A 270 13.12 -17.78 7.47
N PHE A 271 12.83 -16.67 6.78
CA PHE A 271 13.22 -15.34 7.25
C PHE A 271 12.72 -15.10 8.68
N VAL A 272 11.43 -15.30 8.94
CA VAL A 272 10.83 -15.07 10.25
C VAL A 272 11.40 -16.01 11.31
N ASN A 273 11.57 -17.29 10.98
CA ASN A 273 12.04 -18.29 11.94
C ASN A 273 13.53 -18.20 12.29
N SER A 274 14.38 -17.91 11.31
CA SER A 274 15.83 -18.10 11.40
C SER A 274 16.63 -16.79 11.35
N PHE A 275 16.07 -15.70 10.83
CA PHE A 275 16.83 -14.47 10.55
C PHE A 275 16.26 -13.20 11.19
N SER A 276 14.96 -13.15 11.50
CA SER A 276 14.32 -11.93 12.01
C SER A 276 14.77 -11.56 13.42
N ASN A 277 15.07 -12.55 14.26
CA ASN A 277 15.31 -12.39 15.71
C ASN A 277 14.22 -11.56 16.42
N ASP A 278 13.01 -11.51 15.86
CA ASP A 278 11.90 -10.70 16.34
C ASP A 278 10.77 -11.61 16.83
N GLY A 279 10.73 -11.79 18.15
CA GLY A 279 9.73 -12.65 18.79
C GLY A 279 8.30 -12.13 18.64
N GLU A 280 8.11 -10.81 18.54
CA GLU A 280 6.78 -10.21 18.35
C GLU A 280 6.29 -10.46 16.92
N LEU A 281 7.14 -10.19 15.93
CA LEU A 281 6.85 -10.49 14.53
C LEU A 281 6.53 -11.97 14.33
N LYS A 282 7.35 -12.86 14.90
CA LYS A 282 7.15 -14.31 14.80
C LYS A 282 5.81 -14.74 15.37
N LYS A 283 5.44 -14.25 16.56
CA LYS A 283 4.13 -14.55 17.18
C LYS A 283 2.97 -14.03 16.33
N PHE A 284 3.10 -12.83 15.75
CA PHE A 284 2.06 -12.26 14.91
C PHE A 284 1.91 -13.00 13.58
N VAL A 285 3.00 -13.23 12.85
CA VAL A 285 2.99 -13.90 11.53
C VAL A 285 2.37 -15.29 11.61
N PHE A 286 2.74 -16.06 12.64
CA PHE A 286 2.25 -17.43 12.85
C PHE A 286 1.03 -17.50 13.78
N TYR A 287 0.37 -16.38 14.08
CA TYR A 287 -0.77 -16.35 15.00
C TYR A 287 -1.83 -17.38 14.59
N LEU A 288 -2.35 -17.29 13.37
CA LEU A 288 -3.36 -18.22 12.85
C LEU A 288 -2.83 -19.66 12.76
N LYS A 289 -1.57 -19.86 12.39
CA LYS A 289 -0.97 -21.19 12.32
C LYS A 289 -0.99 -21.92 13.66
N ASN A 290 -0.87 -21.17 14.76
CA ASN A 290 -0.68 -21.72 16.11
C ASN A 290 -1.94 -21.66 16.98
N THR A 291 -3.08 -21.21 16.44
CA THR A 291 -4.35 -21.05 17.17
C THR A 291 -5.49 -21.66 16.38
N THR A 292 -6.51 -22.21 17.04
CA THR A 292 -7.75 -22.64 16.38
C THR A 292 -8.80 -21.53 16.35
N GLN A 293 -9.91 -21.73 15.62
CA GLN A 293 -11.02 -20.76 15.63
C GLN A 293 -11.62 -20.64 17.03
N GLU A 294 -11.77 -21.78 17.71
CA GLU A 294 -12.28 -21.93 19.06
C GLU A 294 -11.38 -21.21 20.07
N ASP A 295 -10.06 -21.35 19.97
CA ASP A 295 -9.12 -20.67 20.87
C ASP A 295 -9.23 -19.15 20.75
N ILE A 296 -9.38 -18.62 19.53
CA ILE A 296 -9.49 -17.18 19.32
C ILE A 296 -10.81 -16.66 19.88
N VAL A 297 -11.92 -17.40 19.70
CA VAL A 297 -13.22 -17.04 20.29
C VAL A 297 -13.12 -17.06 21.82
N LYS A 298 -12.44 -18.05 22.42
CA LYS A 298 -12.19 -18.09 23.88
C LYS A 298 -11.35 -16.91 24.39
N ILE A 299 -10.33 -16.51 23.64
CA ILE A 299 -9.53 -15.33 23.98
C ILE A 299 -10.42 -14.07 23.94
N PHE A 300 -11.25 -13.96 22.90
CA PHE A 300 -12.20 -12.86 22.79
C PHE A 300 -13.19 -12.82 23.96
N THR A 301 -13.86 -13.94 24.27
CA THR A 301 -14.84 -13.97 25.36
C THR A 301 -14.21 -13.59 26.70
N ASN A 302 -12.99 -14.08 26.98
CA ASN A 302 -12.27 -13.74 28.21
C ASN A 302 -11.79 -12.28 28.29
N GLU A 303 -11.35 -11.68 27.17
CA GLU A 303 -10.83 -10.30 27.18
C GLU A 303 -11.95 -9.23 27.09
N TYR A 304 -13.06 -9.54 26.40
CA TYR A 304 -14.09 -8.55 26.05
C TYR A 304 -15.40 -8.72 26.82
N LEU A 305 -15.69 -9.90 27.37
CA LEU A 305 -16.95 -10.19 28.05
C LEU A 305 -16.75 -10.42 29.55
N GLN A 306 -17.73 -9.99 30.33
CA GLN A 306 -17.85 -10.24 31.76
C GLN A 306 -19.12 -11.06 31.97
N LEU A 307 -18.95 -12.27 32.48
CA LEU A 307 -20.05 -13.21 32.73
C LEU A 307 -20.53 -13.04 34.18
N GLN A 308 -21.82 -12.81 34.37
CA GLN A 308 -22.41 -12.81 35.72
C GLN A 308 -22.67 -14.26 36.13
N ASN A 309 -21.91 -14.77 37.10
CA ASN A 309 -22.16 -16.08 37.66
C ASN A 309 -23.41 -16.03 38.55
N SER A 310 -24.50 -16.64 38.10
CA SER A 310 -25.69 -16.93 38.91
C SER A 310 -25.44 -18.13 39.85
N GLY A 311 -24.39 -18.08 40.65
CA GLY A 311 -23.98 -19.20 41.49
C GLY A 311 -22.97 -18.80 42.55
N ASN A 312 -23.47 -18.18 43.62
CA ASN A 312 -23.10 -18.46 45.02
C ASN A 312 -23.71 -17.39 45.92
N GLU A 313 -24.89 -17.65 46.47
CA GLU A 313 -25.15 -17.55 47.91
C GLU A 313 -26.55 -18.11 48.25
N SER A 314 -26.54 -19.04 49.21
CA SER A 314 -27.63 -19.39 50.14
C SER A 314 -28.76 -20.31 49.67
N SER A 315 -28.59 -21.57 50.07
CA SER A 315 -29.67 -22.52 50.38
C SER A 315 -30.82 -21.86 51.16
N ASN A 316 -32.03 -21.90 50.62
CA ASN A 316 -33.21 -22.40 51.33
C ASN A 316 -34.42 -22.52 50.39
N ASN A 317 -35.07 -23.68 50.48
CA ASN A 317 -36.23 -24.10 49.74
C ASN A 317 -37.45 -23.16 49.94
N ASN A 318 -38.23 -22.92 48.88
CA ASN A 318 -39.61 -23.43 48.78
C ASN A 318 -40.23 -23.20 47.39
N GLN A 319 -41.06 -24.16 47.01
CA GLN A 319 -41.74 -24.35 45.72
C GLN A 319 -42.76 -23.26 45.38
N LEU A 320 -42.95 -22.96 44.08
CA LEU A 320 -44.20 -23.17 43.30
C LEU A 320 -44.11 -22.46 41.93
N SER A 321 -45.02 -22.83 41.05
CA SER A 321 -45.00 -22.87 39.58
C SER A 321 -45.48 -21.61 38.83
N GLN A 322 -45.32 -21.65 37.50
CA GLN A 322 -46.04 -20.94 36.41
C GLN A 322 -45.36 -19.72 35.76
N SER A 323 -45.64 -19.58 34.45
CA SER A 323 -44.99 -18.82 33.36
C SER A 323 -45.03 -17.26 33.49
N PRO A 324 -44.43 -16.49 32.55
CA PRO A 324 -43.88 -15.14 32.74
C PRO A 324 -44.95 -14.03 32.82
N PRO A 325 -44.64 -12.84 33.36
CA PRO A 325 -44.17 -11.70 32.55
C PRO A 325 -43.18 -10.81 33.32
N ASN A 326 -42.66 -9.74 32.68
CA ASN A 326 -41.91 -8.65 33.33
C ASN A 326 -42.39 -8.41 34.78
N MET A 327 -41.55 -8.67 35.79
CA MET A 327 -41.92 -8.44 37.18
C MET A 327 -40.85 -7.60 37.88
N GLN A 328 -41.21 -6.34 38.11
CA GLN A 328 -40.69 -5.56 39.23
C GLN A 328 -41.11 -6.29 40.52
N ILE A 329 -40.16 -6.85 41.25
CA ILE A 329 -40.41 -7.37 42.60
C ILE A 329 -40.19 -6.23 43.57
N ILE A 330 -41.30 -5.69 44.11
CA ILE A 330 -41.28 -4.79 45.25
C ILE A 330 -41.25 -5.64 46.52
N LEU A 331 -40.09 -5.71 47.16
CA LEU A 331 -39.97 -6.08 48.57
C LEU A 331 -39.28 -4.90 49.27
N THR A 332 -40.07 -4.17 50.07
CA THR A 332 -39.63 -3.20 51.09
C THR A 332 -38.49 -2.24 50.66
N GLY A 333 -38.86 -1.15 50.00
CA GLY A 333 -38.18 0.15 50.19
C GLY A 333 -36.80 0.38 49.58
N GLN A 334 -36.23 -0.54 48.78
CA GLN A 334 -35.04 -0.24 47.96
C GLN A 334 -35.15 -0.92 46.59
N THR A 335 -35.34 -0.11 45.54
CA THR A 335 -35.32 -0.57 44.15
C THR A 335 -33.89 -0.93 43.74
N ILE A 336 -33.52 -2.21 43.84
CA ILE A 336 -32.36 -2.73 43.10
C ILE A 336 -32.90 -3.34 41.80
N ASN A 337 -32.85 -2.54 40.74
CA ASN A 337 -33.02 -3.04 39.37
C ASN A 337 -31.87 -4.00 39.06
N ILE A 338 -32.08 -5.31 39.17
CA ILE A 338 -31.21 -6.28 38.52
C ILE A 338 -31.60 -6.27 37.04
N ARG A 339 -31.13 -5.25 36.29
CA ARG A 339 -31.07 -5.32 34.83
C ARG A 339 -30.07 -6.42 34.50
N SER A 340 -30.53 -7.64 34.26
CA SER A 340 -29.68 -8.67 33.67
C SER A 340 -29.15 -8.11 32.36
N ALA A 341 -27.83 -7.89 32.26
CA ALA A 341 -27.22 -7.33 31.06
C ALA A 341 -27.57 -8.19 29.84
N ARG A 342 -27.98 -7.55 28.74
CA ARG A 342 -28.34 -8.22 27.48
C ARG A 342 -27.48 -7.68 26.36
N ILE A 343 -26.98 -8.57 25.52
CA ILE A 343 -26.18 -8.25 24.33
C ILE A 343 -26.88 -8.86 23.12
N GLU A 344 -27.19 -8.04 22.13
CA GLU A 344 -27.71 -8.51 20.85
C GLU A 344 -26.58 -9.08 19.98
N CYS A 345 -26.92 -9.95 19.03
CA CYS A 345 -25.93 -10.50 18.10
C CYS A 345 -25.16 -9.41 17.33
N LYS A 346 -25.83 -8.30 16.96
CA LYS A 346 -25.21 -7.17 16.24
C LYS A 346 -24.11 -6.51 17.08
N ASP A 347 -24.38 -6.28 18.36
CA ASP A 347 -23.41 -5.73 19.31
C ASP A 347 -22.23 -6.68 19.51
N MET A 348 -22.50 -7.98 19.61
CA MET A 348 -21.46 -9.00 19.74
C MET A 348 -20.53 -9.02 18.52
N PHE A 349 -21.08 -8.89 17.31
CA PHE A 349 -20.29 -8.77 16.09
C PHE A 349 -19.45 -7.50 16.03
N TYR A 350 -19.96 -6.38 16.57
CA TYR A 350 -19.16 -5.16 16.69
C TYR A 350 -18.01 -5.34 17.69
N LEU A 351 -18.27 -5.90 18.86
CA LEU A 351 -17.22 -6.20 19.85
C LEU A 351 -16.14 -7.10 19.26
N TRP A 352 -16.55 -8.11 18.48
CA TRP A 352 -15.62 -8.96 17.74
C TRP A 352 -14.80 -8.18 16.72
N LYS A 353 -15.42 -7.30 15.92
CA LYS A 353 -14.70 -6.42 14.99
C LYS A 353 -13.67 -5.56 15.73
N HIS A 354 -14.07 -4.93 16.83
CA HIS A 354 -13.19 -4.11 17.68
C HIS A 354 -12.02 -4.94 18.26
N PHE A 355 -12.28 -6.18 18.68
CA PHE A 355 -11.24 -7.11 19.12
C PHE A 355 -10.23 -7.40 18.02
N LEU A 356 -10.69 -7.73 16.81
CA LEU A 356 -9.80 -7.98 15.67
C LEU A 356 -8.95 -6.75 15.33
N ASP A 357 -9.55 -5.56 15.28
CA ASP A 357 -8.85 -4.32 14.99
C ASP A 357 -7.79 -4.00 16.06
N SER A 358 -8.11 -4.22 17.34
CA SER A 358 -7.16 -4.02 18.46
C SER A 358 -5.93 -4.93 18.38
N LYS A 359 -6.07 -6.12 17.79
CA LYS A 359 -4.97 -7.07 17.55
C LYS A 359 -4.37 -6.96 16.15
N SER A 360 -4.83 -6.00 15.32
CA SER A 360 -4.45 -5.86 13.90
C SER A 360 -4.70 -7.11 13.06
N LEU A 361 -5.79 -7.84 13.37
CA LEU A 361 -6.20 -9.05 12.68
C LEU A 361 -7.26 -8.73 11.60
N PRO A 362 -7.20 -9.40 10.43
CA PRO A 362 -8.27 -9.32 9.45
C PRO A 362 -9.52 -10.09 9.94
N SER A 363 -10.63 -9.98 9.21
CA SER A 363 -11.80 -10.84 9.45
C SER A 363 -11.43 -12.29 9.11
N ILE A 364 -11.19 -13.08 10.17
CA ILE A 364 -10.66 -14.46 10.11
C ILE A 364 -11.74 -15.54 10.23
N ILE A 365 -12.93 -15.19 10.70
CA ILE A 365 -14.07 -16.10 10.87
C ILE A 365 -15.30 -15.48 10.19
N PHE A 366 -16.05 -16.30 9.44
CA PHE A 366 -17.32 -15.88 8.87
C PHE A 366 -18.36 -15.60 9.96
N GLN A 367 -19.21 -14.59 9.78
CA GLN A 367 -20.19 -14.17 10.78
C GLN A 367 -21.10 -15.32 11.26
N ASN A 368 -21.55 -16.19 10.35
CA ASN A 368 -22.38 -17.34 10.71
C ASN A 368 -21.62 -18.35 11.56
N THR A 369 -20.38 -18.70 11.16
CA THR A 369 -19.51 -19.61 11.93
C THR A 369 -19.20 -19.03 13.31
N LEU A 370 -18.90 -17.74 13.38
CA LEU A 370 -18.66 -17.03 14.64
C LEU A 370 -19.89 -17.10 15.55
N LYS A 371 -21.10 -16.86 15.01
CA LYS A 371 -22.35 -16.98 15.78
C LYS A 371 -22.50 -18.39 16.37
N THR A 372 -22.28 -19.42 15.57
CA THR A 372 -22.33 -20.82 16.05
C THR A 372 -21.31 -21.06 17.16
N LEU A 373 -20.05 -20.65 16.98
CA LEU A 373 -18.99 -20.80 17.99
C LEU A 373 -19.33 -20.06 19.29
N LEU A 374 -19.85 -18.83 19.20
CA LEU A 374 -20.28 -18.05 20.36
C LEU A 374 -21.45 -18.71 21.09
N ILE A 375 -22.44 -19.25 20.38
CA ILE A 375 -23.56 -19.98 20.98
C ILE A 375 -23.06 -21.25 21.68
N THR A 376 -22.11 -21.97 21.09
CA THR A 376 -21.53 -23.17 21.71
C THR A 376 -20.77 -22.83 22.99
N GLU A 377 -19.89 -21.83 22.94
CA GLU A 377 -19.07 -21.40 24.08
C GLU A 377 -19.90 -20.73 25.20
N LEU A 378 -20.94 -19.97 24.84
CA LEU A 378 -21.79 -19.20 25.77
C LEU A 378 -23.20 -19.79 25.91
N SER A 379 -23.34 -21.11 25.71
CA SER A 379 -24.64 -21.80 25.68
C SER A 379 -25.51 -21.54 26.91
N GLN A 380 -24.91 -21.40 28.09
CA GLN A 380 -25.61 -21.11 29.36
C GLN A 380 -26.20 -19.69 29.42
N TYR A 381 -25.72 -18.79 28.58
CA TYR A 381 -26.08 -17.38 28.57
C TYR A 381 -26.86 -17.01 27.29
N TYR A 382 -27.09 -17.94 26.37
CA TYR A 382 -27.77 -17.66 25.10
C TYR A 382 -29.25 -18.02 25.18
N ASN A 383 -30.12 -17.05 24.89
CA ASN A 383 -31.56 -17.25 24.79
C ASN A 383 -31.95 -17.45 23.32
N GLN A 384 -32.39 -18.67 22.99
CA GLN A 384 -32.74 -19.05 21.62
C GLN A 384 -34.00 -18.35 21.09
N ASP A 385 -34.96 -18.01 21.95
CA ASP A 385 -36.23 -17.39 21.54
C ASP A 385 -36.05 -15.92 21.16
N LEU A 386 -35.15 -15.23 21.87
CA LEU A 386 -34.88 -13.80 21.67
C LEU A 386 -33.65 -13.52 20.82
N ASP A 387 -32.87 -14.54 20.44
CA ASP A 387 -31.58 -14.40 19.73
C ASP A 387 -30.59 -13.44 20.44
N THR A 388 -30.58 -13.49 21.78
CA THR A 388 -29.79 -12.59 22.63
C THR A 388 -28.98 -13.33 23.69
N PHE A 389 -27.85 -12.73 24.08
CA PHE A 389 -27.05 -13.19 25.20
C PHE A 389 -27.47 -12.45 26.47
N VAL A 390 -27.83 -13.18 27.53
CA VAL A 390 -28.33 -12.66 28.81
C VAL A 390 -27.31 -12.97 29.91
N GLY A 391 -27.08 -12.02 30.82
CA GLY A 391 -26.10 -12.17 31.91
C GLY A 391 -24.66 -11.91 31.48
N ILE A 392 -24.46 -11.32 30.29
CA ILE A 392 -23.16 -10.93 29.75
C ILE A 392 -23.11 -9.42 29.63
N SER A 393 -22.01 -8.81 30.09
CA SER A 393 -21.70 -7.40 29.85
C SER A 393 -20.33 -7.24 29.19
N SER A 394 -20.08 -6.10 28.56
CA SER A 394 -18.75 -5.72 28.08
C SER A 394 -18.42 -4.32 28.58
N LYS A 395 -17.15 -4.06 28.90
CA LYS A 395 -16.68 -2.71 29.25
C LYS A 395 -16.81 -1.70 28.10
N TYR A 396 -16.89 -2.16 26.85
CA TYR A 396 -17.00 -1.29 25.68
C TYR A 396 -18.45 -1.01 25.26
N LEU A 397 -19.41 -1.79 25.78
CA LEU A 397 -20.82 -1.69 25.39
C LEU A 397 -21.53 -0.41 25.84
N PRO A 398 -21.33 0.10 27.07
CA PRO A 398 -22.00 1.32 27.53
C PRO A 398 -21.77 2.51 26.59
N ASP A 399 -20.52 2.74 26.19
CA ASP A 399 -20.15 3.85 25.29
C ASP A 399 -20.83 3.69 23.91
N ILE A 400 -20.89 2.46 23.40
CA ILE A 400 -21.55 2.15 22.12
C ILE A 400 -23.05 2.42 22.20
N GLN A 401 -23.72 1.91 23.25
CA GLN A 401 -25.16 2.08 23.42
C GLN A 401 -25.54 3.54 23.61
N GLN A 402 -24.72 4.30 24.35
CA GLN A 402 -24.90 5.74 24.54
C GLN A 402 -24.77 6.50 23.21
N PHE A 403 -23.80 6.15 22.36
CA PHE A 403 -23.69 6.74 21.03
C PHE A 403 -24.87 6.38 20.12
N LEU A 404 -25.34 5.13 20.15
CA LEU A 404 -26.52 4.71 19.39
C LEU A 404 -27.80 5.41 19.85
N GLU A 405 -27.95 5.65 21.16
CA GLU A 405 -29.06 6.44 21.70
C GLU A 405 -28.98 7.89 21.23
N PHE A 406 -27.80 8.52 21.30
CA PHE A 406 -27.57 9.84 20.72
C PHE A 406 -27.95 9.88 19.23
N TRP A 407 -27.47 8.92 18.44
CA TRP A 407 -27.73 8.88 17.00
C TRP A 407 -29.23 8.78 16.72
N ASN A 408 -29.91 7.81 17.34
CA ASN A 408 -31.33 7.56 17.09
C ASN A 408 -32.24 8.68 17.59
N THR A 409 -31.82 9.47 18.59
CA THR A 409 -32.63 10.56 19.15
C THR A 409 -32.37 11.91 18.50
N THR A 410 -31.19 12.13 17.92
CA THR A 410 -30.77 13.45 17.45
C THR A 410 -30.47 13.53 15.97
N ILE A 411 -30.21 12.41 15.29
CA ILE A 411 -29.83 12.40 13.87
C ILE A 411 -31.01 12.01 13.00
N GLU A 412 -31.26 12.81 11.96
CA GLU A 412 -32.29 12.57 10.96
C GLU A 412 -31.66 12.60 9.56
N ILE A 413 -32.25 11.88 8.61
CA ILE A 413 -31.78 11.83 7.22
C ILE A 413 -32.30 13.06 6.49
N ASP A 414 -31.40 13.83 5.89
CA ASP A 414 -31.70 15.02 5.10
C ASP A 414 -30.73 15.11 3.91
N GLU A 415 -31.18 14.73 2.72
CA GLU A 415 -30.37 14.69 1.50
C GLU A 415 -29.87 16.09 1.06
N THR A 416 -30.47 17.17 1.57
CA THR A 416 -30.04 18.53 1.26
C THR A 416 -28.79 18.95 2.05
N GLU A 417 -28.53 18.27 3.16
CA GLU A 417 -27.39 18.53 4.02
C GLU A 417 -26.14 17.73 3.59
N THR A 418 -25.01 18.43 3.55
CA THR A 418 -23.72 17.88 3.10
C THR A 418 -22.59 18.39 3.98
N GLU A 419 -21.42 17.75 3.91
CA GLU A 419 -20.21 18.23 4.59
C GLU A 419 -20.34 18.30 6.12
N PHE A 420 -20.99 17.31 6.75
CA PHE A 420 -20.98 17.17 8.20
C PHE A 420 -19.64 16.58 8.66
N GLU A 421 -18.81 17.32 9.40
CA GLU A 421 -17.51 16.81 9.83
C GLU A 421 -17.64 15.83 11.00
N ILE A 422 -16.83 14.76 11.00
CA ILE A 422 -16.82 13.78 12.10
C ILE A 422 -16.43 14.44 13.43
N GLU A 423 -15.51 15.41 13.39
CA GLU A 423 -15.12 16.20 14.56
C GLU A 423 -16.33 16.96 15.15
N GLU A 424 -17.21 17.52 14.30
CA GLU A 424 -18.44 18.16 14.74
C GLU A 424 -19.39 17.16 15.42
N MET A 425 -19.45 15.92 14.93
CA MET A 425 -20.26 14.86 15.56
C MET A 425 -19.74 14.46 16.93
N VAL A 426 -18.42 14.34 17.10
CA VAL A 426 -17.81 14.07 18.41
C VAL A 426 -18.17 15.19 19.40
N VAL A 427 -18.10 16.44 18.96
CA VAL A 427 -18.45 17.59 19.82
C VAL A 427 -19.93 17.60 20.17
N LEU A 428 -20.82 17.31 19.23
CA LEU A 428 -22.26 17.25 19.48
C LEU A 428 -22.65 16.10 20.40
N PHE A 429 -22.03 14.94 20.23
CA PHE A 429 -22.21 13.81 21.12
C PHE A 429 -21.79 14.15 22.55
N LYS A 430 -20.62 14.79 22.71
CA LYS A 430 -20.15 15.27 24.02
C LYS A 430 -21.16 16.23 24.66
N LYS A 431 -21.68 17.19 23.88
CA LYS A 431 -22.68 18.15 24.34
C LYS A 431 -24.00 17.49 24.74
N TRP A 432 -24.42 16.46 24.01
CA TRP A 432 -25.61 15.69 24.36
C TRP A 432 -25.43 14.96 25.71
N CYS A 433 -24.27 14.34 25.93
CA CYS A 433 -23.95 13.68 27.20
C CYS A 433 -23.93 14.67 28.38
N GLU A 434 -23.37 15.87 28.19
CA GLU A 434 -23.39 16.95 29.19
C GLU A 434 -24.83 17.35 29.55
N ASN A 435 -25.71 17.47 28.56
CA ASN A 435 -27.12 17.85 28.77
C ASN A 435 -27.95 16.77 29.51
N GLN A 436 -27.58 15.49 29.39
CA GLN A 436 -28.26 14.38 30.08
C GLN A 436 -27.82 14.20 31.54
N ASN A 437 -27.03 15.12 32.11
CA ASN A 437 -26.47 15.06 33.48
C ASN A 437 -25.68 13.77 33.76
N GLN A 438 -25.08 13.16 32.73
CA GLN A 438 -24.23 11.98 32.88
C GLN A 438 -22.78 12.41 33.18
N TYR A 439 -22.56 13.10 34.30
CA TYR A 439 -21.25 13.64 34.73
C TYR A 439 -20.17 12.58 34.98
N ASN A 440 -20.50 11.29 34.98
CA ASN A 440 -19.60 10.19 35.36
C ASN A 440 -19.04 9.37 34.19
N ILE A 441 -19.28 9.75 32.93
CA ILE A 441 -18.69 9.02 31.80
C ILE A 441 -17.78 9.98 31.04
N SER A 442 -16.48 9.80 31.25
CA SER A 442 -15.44 10.43 30.44
C SER A 442 -15.46 9.82 29.04
N VAL A 443 -16.49 10.10 28.23
CA VAL A 443 -16.55 9.58 26.86
C VAL A 443 -15.70 10.46 25.97
N ALA A 444 -14.39 10.26 26.05
CA ALA A 444 -13.47 10.71 25.01
C ALA A 444 -13.51 9.67 23.89
N MET A 445 -14.63 9.61 23.15
CA MET A 445 -14.67 8.85 21.91
C MET A 445 -13.83 9.56 20.86
N SER A 446 -12.92 8.81 20.25
CA SER A 446 -12.10 9.32 19.14
C SER A 446 -12.89 9.37 17.84
N ASP A 447 -12.48 10.25 16.92
CA ASP A 447 -13.06 10.36 15.57
C ASP A 447 -13.10 9.01 14.85
N LYS A 448 -12.06 8.21 15.04
CA LYS A 448 -11.96 6.85 14.48
C LYS A 448 -13.05 5.92 15.03
N GLN A 449 -13.31 5.95 16.34
CA GLN A 449 -14.36 5.14 16.94
C GLN A 449 -15.75 5.55 16.45
N VAL A 450 -16.01 6.86 16.33
CA VAL A 450 -17.27 7.37 15.77
C VAL A 450 -17.44 6.91 14.32
N LEU A 451 -16.40 7.03 13.49
CA LEU A 451 -16.42 6.54 12.12
C LEU A 451 -16.67 5.02 12.05
N ASP A 452 -16.00 4.24 12.89
CA ASP A 452 -16.16 2.78 12.93
C ASP A 452 -17.56 2.35 13.38
N LEU A 453 -18.20 3.11 14.28
CA LEU A 453 -19.59 2.90 14.68
C LEU A 453 -20.56 3.23 13.56
N ILE A 454 -20.42 4.40 12.94
CA ILE A 454 -21.32 4.82 11.85
C ILE A 454 -21.23 3.83 10.70
N SER A 455 -20.01 3.49 10.27
CA SER A 455 -19.79 2.54 9.17
C SER A 455 -20.31 1.12 9.46
N PHE A 456 -20.36 0.70 10.74
CA PHE A 456 -20.84 -0.62 11.11
C PHE A 456 -22.36 -0.67 11.34
N PHE A 457 -22.91 0.28 12.10
CA PHE A 457 -24.32 0.27 12.49
C PHE A 457 -25.24 0.88 11.44
N PHE A 458 -24.73 1.84 10.63
CA PHE A 458 -25.47 2.60 9.62
C PHE A 458 -24.78 2.55 8.24
N PRO A 459 -24.70 1.37 7.60
CA PRO A 459 -23.96 1.18 6.35
C PRO A 459 -24.55 1.93 5.14
N THR A 460 -25.75 2.50 5.26
CA THR A 460 -26.40 3.30 4.22
C THR A 460 -25.90 4.74 4.16
N ILE A 461 -25.19 5.20 5.20
CA ILE A 461 -24.69 6.56 5.29
C ILE A 461 -23.40 6.69 4.48
N GLU A 462 -23.35 7.69 3.61
CA GLU A 462 -22.18 7.99 2.80
C GLU A 462 -21.15 8.80 3.59
N ILE A 463 -19.96 8.24 3.77
CA ILE A 463 -18.81 8.89 4.40
C ILE A 463 -17.77 9.22 3.33
N GLU A 464 -17.54 10.51 3.09
CA GLU A 464 -16.53 11.00 2.16
C GLU A 464 -15.19 11.20 2.88
N ARG A 465 -14.12 10.60 2.33
CA ARG A 465 -12.71 10.77 2.75
C ARG A 465 -12.44 10.50 4.24
N ASP A 466 -13.23 9.65 4.88
CA ASP A 466 -13.17 9.41 6.34
C ASP A 466 -13.29 10.68 7.17
N LYS A 467 -13.88 11.75 6.63
CA LYS A 467 -13.95 13.05 7.31
C LYS A 467 -15.35 13.65 7.31
N TYR A 468 -16.07 13.51 6.19
CA TYR A 468 -17.36 14.14 5.98
C TYR A 468 -18.46 13.10 5.89
N ILE A 469 -19.58 13.36 6.55
CA ILE A 469 -20.81 12.58 6.48
C ILE A 469 -21.82 13.40 5.69
N ASN A 470 -22.45 12.78 4.70
CA ASN A 470 -23.45 13.43 3.86
C ASN A 470 -24.85 12.87 4.15
N GLY A 471 -25.88 13.69 3.90
CA GLY A 471 -27.27 13.26 3.99
C GLY A 471 -27.82 13.18 5.42
N ILE A 472 -27.19 13.85 6.38
CA ILE A 472 -27.62 13.85 7.78
C ILE A 472 -27.79 15.26 8.32
N ARG A 473 -28.78 15.43 9.20
CA ARG A 473 -28.95 16.61 10.05
C ARG A 473 -28.96 16.21 11.52
N CYS A 474 -28.48 17.10 12.39
CA CYS A 474 -28.51 16.90 13.83
C CYS A 474 -29.43 17.93 14.49
N ASN A 475 -30.43 17.45 15.23
CA ASN A 475 -31.42 18.29 15.93
C ASN A 475 -30.80 19.18 17.01
N LEU A 476 -29.57 18.88 17.47
CA LEU A 476 -28.84 19.70 18.44
C LEU A 476 -28.15 20.91 17.81
N TRP A 477 -27.97 20.92 16.49
CA TRP A 477 -27.32 22.01 15.78
C TRP A 477 -27.81 22.15 14.34
N ASN A 478 -28.60 23.19 14.12
CA ASN A 478 -29.02 23.62 12.79
C ASN A 478 -28.03 24.63 12.22
N LYS A 479 -27.12 24.16 11.35
CA LYS A 479 -26.09 24.99 10.70
C LYS A 479 -26.73 26.12 9.88
N GLN A 480 -27.72 25.77 9.06
CA GLN A 480 -28.39 26.72 8.15
C GLN A 480 -29.08 27.85 8.90
N GLU A 481 -29.77 27.54 9.98
CA GLU A 481 -30.47 28.53 10.81
C GLU A 481 -29.48 29.46 11.53
N ASP A 482 -28.37 28.91 12.07
CA ASP A 482 -27.34 29.71 12.71
C ASP A 482 -26.70 30.70 11.72
N ILE A 483 -26.45 30.29 10.47
CA ILE A 483 -25.95 31.16 9.40
C ILE A 483 -27.00 32.22 9.03
N TYR A 484 -28.25 31.81 8.81
CA TYR A 484 -29.36 32.69 8.47
C TYR A 484 -29.53 33.82 9.49
N LEU A 485 -29.64 33.46 10.78
CA LEU A 485 -29.81 34.43 11.87
C LEU A 485 -28.62 35.39 11.96
N SER A 486 -27.41 34.90 11.70
CA SER A 486 -26.22 35.75 11.66
C SER A 486 -26.24 36.73 10.50
N LEU A 487 -26.60 36.27 9.30
CA LEU A 487 -26.70 37.10 8.10
C LEU A 487 -27.79 38.15 8.24
N GLU A 488 -28.94 37.83 8.83
CA GLU A 488 -30.01 38.81 9.09
C GLU A 488 -29.57 39.88 10.09
N GLN A 489 -28.86 39.51 11.16
CA GLN A 489 -28.29 40.48 12.10
C GLN A 489 -27.22 41.36 11.44
N PHE A 490 -26.37 40.75 10.60
CA PHE A 490 -25.37 41.47 9.83
C PHE A 490 -26.01 42.47 8.87
N LYS A 491 -27.05 42.03 8.14
CA LYS A 491 -27.87 42.87 7.25
C LYS A 491 -28.44 44.08 7.99
N GLN A 492 -28.99 43.88 9.20
CA GLN A 492 -29.50 44.99 10.02
C GLN A 492 -28.39 45.96 10.46
N GLN A 493 -27.23 45.45 10.85
CA GLN A 493 -26.10 46.30 11.24
C GLN A 493 -25.58 47.14 10.07
N VAL A 494 -25.52 46.56 8.87
CA VAL A 494 -25.16 47.29 7.64
C VAL A 494 -26.25 48.32 7.30
N ARG A 495 -27.54 47.97 7.39
CA ARG A 495 -28.68 48.91 7.21
C ARG A 495 -28.55 50.13 8.15
N GLN A 496 -28.29 49.92 9.43
CA GLN A 496 -28.14 51.00 10.41
C GLN A 496 -26.96 51.93 10.08
N LYS A 497 -25.81 51.36 9.70
CA LYS A 497 -24.62 52.14 9.30
C LYS A 497 -24.88 52.95 8.03
N LEU A 498 -25.58 52.38 7.04
CA LEU A 498 -25.98 53.11 5.84
C LEU A 498 -26.94 54.26 6.18
N TYR A 499 -27.93 54.05 7.04
CA TYR A 499 -28.85 55.10 7.48
C TYR A 499 -28.10 56.28 8.12
N VAL A 500 -27.17 56.01 9.06
CA VAL A 500 -26.35 57.05 9.70
C VAL A 500 -25.51 57.84 8.68
N LYS A 501 -24.91 57.14 7.70
CA LYS A 501 -24.15 57.76 6.61
C LYS A 501 -25.01 58.67 5.73
N TYR A 502 -26.24 58.26 5.39
CA TYR A 502 -27.16 59.07 4.57
C TYR A 502 -27.90 60.16 5.36
N ALA A 503 -27.99 60.03 6.69
CA ALA A 503 -28.67 60.98 7.58
C ALA A 503 -27.77 62.12 8.10
N ASN A 504 -26.48 62.18 7.72
CA ASN A 504 -25.52 63.24 8.12
C ASN A 504 -25.43 63.49 9.65
N LEU A 505 -25.57 62.45 10.48
CA LEU A 505 -25.38 62.55 11.93
C LEU A 505 -23.89 62.32 12.25
N TYR A 506 -23.22 63.36 12.76
CA TYR A 506 -21.77 63.39 13.01
C TYR A 506 -21.29 62.33 14.02
N ASN A 507 -20.04 61.88 13.82
CA ASN A 507 -19.25 60.85 14.53
C ASN A 507 -19.33 59.42 13.97
N TYR A 508 -18.87 59.25 12.73
CA TYR A 508 -18.55 57.93 12.17
C TYR A 508 -17.03 57.70 12.31
N GLU A 509 -16.61 56.81 13.21
CA GLU A 509 -15.23 56.29 13.21
C GLU A 509 -15.07 55.35 12.01
N ASP A 510 -14.11 55.68 11.14
CA ASP A 510 -13.70 54.88 10.00
C ASP A 510 -13.29 53.47 10.47
N LEU A 511 -14.16 52.49 10.26
CA LEU A 511 -13.73 51.10 10.28
C LEU A 511 -12.95 50.81 8.99
N SER A 512 -11.79 50.20 9.19
CA SER A 512 -10.72 49.84 8.25
C SER A 512 -11.08 48.77 7.20
N SER A 513 -12.26 48.84 6.61
CA SER A 513 -12.54 48.27 5.28
C SER A 513 -13.51 49.21 4.60
N PRO A 514 -13.12 49.87 3.50
CA PRO A 514 -14.04 50.78 2.84
C PRO A 514 -15.21 49.96 2.31
N LEU A 515 -16.44 50.42 2.52
CA LEU A 515 -17.55 50.13 1.57
C LEU A 515 -17.22 50.80 0.22
N ALA A 516 -16.03 50.51 -0.33
CA ALA A 516 -15.58 50.92 -1.64
C ALA A 516 -16.30 50.02 -2.64
N GLY A 517 -17.52 50.42 -2.99
CA GLY A 517 -18.41 49.66 -3.84
C GLY A 517 -19.61 49.17 -3.06
N ASN A 518 -20.76 49.13 -3.73
CA ASN A 518 -22.04 48.62 -3.24
C ASN A 518 -22.00 47.09 -3.02
N THR A 519 -20.98 46.58 -2.34
CA THR A 519 -20.67 45.14 -2.26
C THR A 519 -20.08 44.79 -0.90
N ILE A 520 -20.50 43.65 -0.36
CA ILE A 520 -20.03 43.07 0.91
C ILE A 520 -19.19 41.85 0.56
N SER A 521 -17.97 41.73 1.07
CA SER A 521 -17.19 40.50 0.90
C SER A 521 -17.82 39.33 1.66
N ILE A 522 -17.96 38.16 1.03
CA ILE A 522 -18.43 36.94 1.71
C ILE A 522 -17.51 36.58 2.89
N TYR A 523 -16.22 36.90 2.78
CA TYR A 523 -15.25 36.72 3.85
C TYR A 523 -15.54 37.62 5.06
N ASP A 524 -15.98 38.86 4.84
CA ASP A 524 -16.33 39.77 5.94
C ASP A 524 -17.61 39.31 6.64
N ALA A 525 -18.59 38.81 5.88
CA ALA A 525 -19.79 38.18 6.44
C ALA A 525 -19.44 36.93 7.27
N TYR A 526 -18.52 36.10 6.81
CA TYR A 526 -18.04 34.95 7.58
C TYR A 526 -17.27 35.37 8.84
N ASN A 527 -16.41 36.39 8.77
CA ASN A 527 -15.72 36.91 9.94
C ASN A 527 -16.69 37.45 10.99
N TYR A 528 -17.75 38.14 10.55
CA TYR A 528 -18.81 38.58 11.43
C TYR A 528 -19.51 37.39 12.13
N TYR A 529 -19.87 36.36 11.37
CA TYR A 529 -20.42 35.12 11.90
C TYR A 529 -19.50 34.51 12.97
N CYS A 530 -18.20 34.34 12.66
CA CYS A 530 -17.22 33.80 13.59
C CYS A 530 -17.13 34.63 14.88
N GLN A 531 -16.98 35.96 14.78
CA GLN A 531 -16.89 36.84 15.96
C GLN A 531 -18.13 36.73 16.86
N ARG A 532 -19.32 36.66 16.26
CA ARG A 532 -20.59 36.56 16.98
C ARG A 532 -20.70 35.23 17.71
N PHE A 533 -20.43 34.13 17.02
CA PHE A 533 -20.60 32.78 17.57
C PHE A 533 -19.45 32.37 18.50
N SER A 534 -18.24 32.89 18.32
CA SER A 534 -17.14 32.74 19.28
C SER A 534 -17.44 33.41 20.63
N SER A 535 -18.28 34.44 20.64
CA SER A 535 -18.66 35.16 21.86
C SER A 535 -19.75 34.43 22.67
N ILE A 536 -20.42 33.44 22.08
CA ILE A 536 -21.50 32.69 22.72
C ILE A 536 -20.93 31.37 23.27
N PRO A 537 -20.98 31.12 24.58
CA PRO A 537 -20.48 29.87 25.15
C PRO A 537 -21.28 28.67 24.60
N ASN A 538 -20.58 27.57 24.32
CA ASN A 538 -21.14 26.30 23.85
C ASN A 538 -21.84 26.33 22.47
N LYS A 539 -21.57 27.35 21.65
CA LYS A 539 -21.98 27.40 20.24
C LYS A 539 -20.88 26.89 19.33
N LEU A 540 -21.29 26.15 18.30
CA LEU A 540 -20.41 25.62 17.26
C LEU A 540 -20.33 26.63 16.12
N ILE A 541 -19.20 26.64 15.42
CA ILE A 541 -18.91 27.53 14.30
C ILE A 541 -18.82 26.68 13.06
N VAL A 542 -19.60 27.00 12.02
CA VAL A 542 -19.50 26.30 10.74
C VAL A 542 -18.17 26.59 10.06
N GLY A 543 -17.65 25.59 9.34
CA GLY A 543 -16.50 25.78 8.47
C GLY A 543 -16.76 26.80 7.36
N LYS A 544 -15.70 27.49 6.93
CA LYS A 544 -15.76 28.52 5.88
C LYS A 544 -16.38 28.01 4.57
N SER A 545 -15.99 26.80 4.14
CA SER A 545 -16.51 26.16 2.92
C SER A 545 -18.04 26.00 2.97
N TYR A 546 -18.55 25.49 4.09
CA TYR A 546 -19.98 25.29 4.29
C TYR A 546 -20.73 26.64 4.31
N PHE A 547 -20.18 27.66 4.98
CA PHE A 547 -20.77 29.01 4.99
C PHE A 547 -20.84 29.61 3.58
N GLU A 548 -19.77 29.52 2.80
CA GLU A 548 -19.74 30.01 1.42
C GLU A 548 -20.79 29.29 0.57
N LYS A 549 -20.89 27.95 0.69
CA LYS A 549 -21.90 27.15 0.00
C LYS A 549 -23.34 27.55 0.37
N TYR A 550 -23.60 27.82 1.65
CA TYR A 550 -24.89 28.33 2.10
C TYR A 550 -25.24 29.66 1.44
N VAL A 551 -24.29 30.60 1.40
CA VAL A 551 -24.47 31.91 0.75
C VAL A 551 -24.72 31.73 -0.75
N PHE A 552 -23.97 30.86 -1.44
CA PHE A 552 -24.20 30.60 -2.86
C PHE A 552 -25.56 29.97 -3.15
N ASN A 553 -26.08 29.13 -2.25
CA ASN A 553 -27.38 28.48 -2.47
C ASN A 553 -28.57 29.39 -2.12
N ASN A 554 -28.47 30.20 -1.06
CA ASN A 554 -29.60 30.98 -0.54
C ASN A 554 -29.60 32.45 -0.98
N LEU A 555 -28.44 32.99 -1.36
CA LEU A 555 -28.26 34.39 -1.79
C LEU A 555 -27.78 34.48 -3.24
N TYR A 556 -28.00 33.45 -4.06
CA TYR A 556 -27.47 33.36 -5.44
C TYR A 556 -27.76 34.60 -6.29
N GLU A 557 -28.93 35.21 -6.12
CA GLU A 557 -29.36 36.42 -6.85
C GLU A 557 -28.53 37.66 -6.53
N TYR A 558 -27.87 37.65 -5.37
CA TYR A 558 -27.10 38.77 -4.86
C TYR A 558 -25.60 38.53 -4.91
N VAL A 559 -25.13 37.35 -5.32
CA VAL A 559 -23.69 37.05 -5.38
C VAL A 559 -23.05 37.65 -6.64
N ILE A 560 -21.99 38.43 -6.47
CA ILE A 560 -21.18 39.05 -7.53
C ILE A 560 -19.76 38.47 -7.51
N ASP A 561 -19.24 38.11 -8.69
CA ASP A 561 -17.89 37.58 -8.92
C ASP A 561 -17.49 36.41 -8.00
N SER A 562 -18.48 35.65 -7.52
CA SER A 562 -18.31 34.53 -6.57
C SER A 562 -17.57 34.88 -5.27
N LYS A 563 -17.48 36.17 -4.91
CA LYS A 563 -16.73 36.66 -3.74
C LYS A 563 -17.45 37.73 -2.95
N PHE A 564 -18.43 38.39 -3.56
CA PHE A 564 -19.11 39.52 -3.00
C PHE A 564 -20.62 39.30 -2.99
N ILE A 565 -21.32 39.93 -2.06
CA ILE A 565 -22.78 40.03 -1.96
C ILE A 565 -23.15 41.48 -2.30
N SER A 566 -24.05 41.68 -3.26
CA SER A 566 -24.57 43.00 -3.65
C SER A 566 -25.22 43.70 -2.46
N ILE A 567 -25.11 45.03 -2.39
CA ILE A 567 -25.85 45.83 -1.42
C ILE A 567 -27.36 45.71 -1.58
N ASP A 568 -27.84 45.26 -2.76
CA ASP A 568 -29.27 45.05 -3.01
C ASP A 568 -29.88 44.05 -2.02
N TRP A 569 -29.09 43.05 -1.59
CA TRP A 569 -29.47 42.13 -0.52
C TRP A 569 -29.76 42.84 0.81
N VAL A 570 -29.11 43.97 1.05
CA VAL A 570 -29.32 44.78 2.24
C VAL A 570 -30.49 45.74 2.05
N ILE A 571 -30.78 46.20 0.84
CA ILE A 571 -31.83 47.19 0.60
C ILE A 571 -33.21 46.54 0.57
N TYR A 572 -33.34 45.41 -0.11
CA TYR A 572 -34.55 44.57 -0.15
C TYR A 572 -34.50 43.57 1.00
#